data_AF-A0A074XGV9-F1
#
_entry.id   AF-A0A074XGV9-F1
#
_cell.length_a   1.000
_cell.length_b   1.000
_cell.length_c   1.000
_cell.angle_alpha   90.00
_cell.angle_beta   90.00
_cell.angle_gamma   90.00
#
_symmetry.space_group_name_H-M   'P 1'
#
loop_
_entity.id
_entity.type
_entity.pdbx_description
1 polymer ?
#
loop_
_entity_poly.entity_id
_entity_poly.type
_entity_poly.pdbx_seq_one_letter_code
_entity_poly.pdbx_strand_id
1 'polypeptide(L)'
;MSTTKNPPRPRTLRRLSSEDATADLLSRGPAIVVPPHLVDQEANEFAASMELARQEIEAITPLEEDGTPKESTVTDRYAYAFDIDGVLIRGGRPIPEAVEAMKVLNGQNQYGIKIPYIFLTNGGGKTEQERCIQLSKQLDIEVSPGQFICGHTPMKEMADKYNTVLVIGGEGDKCRQVAEGYGFKDVVTPGDIIKHNPDTTPFRTMTEEELKYSRTRDFTNVKIEAIFVFADSRDWAGDQQIILDLLMSKGGVLGTRSETLQEGPPVFFSHNDVIWSASHEHTRLGMGALRVSLEAMYKAVTGKDLETVAFGKPQIGTFQFATRLLQHWRKVTHGIDAPPDTVYFVGDTPESDIRGTNEFNKVADQNWYSILVETGVYQAGTTPRFEPKATVPNVLDAVMHGIERERQKQLREIIGVTKSLEGSAISDTPQPSRPSTPPAA
;
A
#
# COMPACT_ATOMS: atom_id res chain seq x y z
N MET A 1 -21.75 -10.51 45.13
CA MET A 1 -22.29 -9.57 44.12
C MET A 1 -21.65 -8.21 44.38
N SER A 2 -20.71 -7.79 43.53
CA SER A 2 -20.19 -6.42 43.53
C SER A 2 -20.04 -6.01 42.07
N THR A 3 -20.90 -5.11 41.62
CA THR A 3 -20.94 -4.57 40.26
C THR A 3 -20.24 -3.22 40.29
N THR A 4 -19.01 -3.17 39.80
CA THR A 4 -18.30 -1.91 39.53
C THR A 4 -18.85 -1.30 38.25
N LYS A 5 -19.70 -0.29 38.39
CA LYS A 5 -20.11 0.59 37.28
C LYS A 5 -18.92 1.46 36.90
N ASN A 6 -18.47 1.38 35.64
CA ASN A 6 -17.53 2.34 35.08
C ASN A 6 -18.17 3.74 35.04
N PRO A 7 -17.42 4.81 35.33
CA PRO A 7 -17.94 6.17 35.28
C PRO A 7 -18.21 6.62 33.83
N PRO A 8 -19.19 7.51 33.60
CA PRO A 8 -19.49 8.04 32.28
C PRO A 8 -18.34 8.95 31.77
N ARG A 9 -17.96 8.76 30.51
CA ARG A 9 -16.88 9.51 29.84
C ARG A 9 -17.26 10.99 29.65
N PRO A 10 -16.31 11.95 29.79
CA PRO A 10 -16.54 13.34 29.44
C PRO A 10 -16.71 13.48 27.91
N ARG A 11 -17.82 14.09 27.50
CA ARG A 11 -17.99 14.63 26.14
C ARG A 11 -17.07 15.84 26.00
N THR A 12 -16.37 15.94 24.87
CA THR A 12 -15.41 17.01 24.48
C THR A 12 -13.95 16.81 24.92
N LEU A 13 -13.28 15.83 24.32
CA LEU A 13 -11.84 15.90 24.11
C LEU A 13 -11.59 16.14 22.62
N ARG A 14 -10.84 17.21 22.30
CA ARG A 14 -10.51 17.62 20.93
C ARG A 14 -9.64 16.54 20.29
N ARG A 15 -10.13 15.92 19.21
CA ARG A 15 -9.40 14.92 18.42
C ARG A 15 -8.39 15.63 17.51
N LEU A 16 -7.22 15.03 17.31
CA LEU A 16 -6.24 15.50 16.32
C LEU A 16 -6.87 15.38 14.93
N SER A 17 -7.02 16.50 14.22
CA SER A 17 -7.50 16.59 12.84
C SER A 17 -6.31 16.64 11.89
N SER A 18 -6.39 15.99 10.73
CA SER A 18 -5.37 16.15 9.67
C SER A 18 -5.35 17.56 9.08
N GLU A 19 -6.39 18.37 9.33
CA GLU A 19 -6.46 19.78 8.92
C GLU A 19 -5.36 20.63 9.56
N ASP A 20 -4.87 20.27 10.76
CA ASP A 20 -3.84 21.02 11.49
C ASP A 20 -2.41 20.74 10.97
N ALA A 21 -2.21 19.72 10.12
CA ALA A 21 -0.93 19.43 9.47
C ALA A 21 -0.75 20.32 8.22
N THR A 22 0.06 21.37 8.34
CA THR A 22 0.28 22.35 7.26
C THR A 22 1.01 21.75 6.04
N ALA A 23 0.66 22.25 4.85
CA ALA A 23 1.03 21.69 3.54
C ALA A 23 2.54 21.66 3.22
N ASP A 24 3.35 22.50 3.87
CA ASP A 24 4.78 22.63 3.54
C ASP A 24 5.64 21.48 4.10
N LEU A 25 5.16 20.79 5.14
CA LEU A 25 5.87 19.68 5.79
C LEU A 25 5.70 18.32 5.07
N LEU A 26 4.67 18.16 4.22
CA LEU A 26 4.28 16.85 3.64
C LEU A 26 4.60 16.68 2.15
N SER A 27 5.20 17.68 1.49
CA SER A 27 5.29 17.77 0.02
C SER A 27 6.70 17.56 -0.57
N ARG A 28 7.71 17.26 0.24
CA ARG A 28 9.11 17.21 -0.22
C ARG A 28 9.61 15.77 -0.33
N GLY A 29 9.63 15.22 -1.54
CA GLY A 29 10.28 13.96 -1.88
C GLY A 29 10.28 13.72 -3.39
N PRO A 30 11.43 13.49 -4.05
CA PRO A 30 11.48 13.19 -5.48
C PRO A 30 10.96 11.77 -5.79
N ALA A 31 10.28 11.62 -6.93
CA ALA A 31 9.85 10.31 -7.44
C ALA A 31 11.05 9.56 -8.06
N ILE A 32 11.25 8.29 -7.69
CA ILE A 32 12.27 7.40 -8.27
C ILE A 32 11.64 6.63 -9.44
N VAL A 33 12.33 6.57 -10.58
CA VAL A 33 11.91 5.83 -11.79
C VAL A 33 12.74 4.54 -11.93
N VAL A 34 12.08 3.41 -12.20
CA VAL A 34 12.66 2.05 -12.21
C VAL A 34 13.14 1.62 -13.62
N PRO A 35 14.30 0.96 -13.79
CA PRO A 35 14.78 0.45 -15.09
C PRO A 35 14.15 -0.90 -15.54
N PRO A 36 14.10 -1.21 -16.85
CA PRO A 36 13.31 -2.34 -17.41
C PRO A 36 13.85 -3.77 -17.21
N HIS A 37 15.08 -3.96 -16.74
CA HIS A 37 15.76 -5.28 -16.76
C HIS A 37 15.49 -6.16 -15.51
N LEU A 38 14.77 -5.63 -14.53
CA LEU A 38 14.42 -6.33 -13.28
C LEU A 38 13.15 -7.20 -13.43
N VAL A 39 12.43 -7.08 -14.56
CA VAL A 39 11.14 -7.74 -14.83
C VAL A 39 11.25 -9.28 -14.93
N ASP A 40 12.39 -9.80 -15.38
CA ASP A 40 12.57 -11.25 -15.58
C ASP A 40 12.96 -12.00 -14.29
N GLN A 41 13.61 -11.32 -13.33
CA GLN A 41 13.95 -11.92 -12.02
C GLN A 41 12.71 -12.05 -11.12
N GLU A 42 11.76 -11.11 -11.21
CA GLU A 42 10.49 -11.14 -10.46
C GLU A 42 9.68 -12.42 -10.75
N ALA A 43 9.67 -12.90 -11.99
CA ALA A 43 8.88 -14.08 -12.39
C ALA A 43 9.33 -15.38 -11.69
N ASN A 44 10.63 -15.56 -11.48
CA ASN A 44 11.19 -16.77 -10.88
C ASN A 44 11.00 -16.83 -9.36
N GLU A 45 11.23 -15.71 -8.66
CA GLU A 45 11.04 -15.64 -7.21
C GLU A 45 9.55 -15.71 -6.84
N PHE A 46 8.69 -15.13 -7.67
CA PHE A 46 7.24 -15.20 -7.51
C PHE A 46 6.70 -16.63 -7.66
N ALA A 47 7.13 -17.36 -8.70
CA ALA A 47 6.75 -18.76 -8.89
C ALA A 47 7.18 -19.62 -7.69
N ALA A 48 8.37 -19.37 -7.13
CA ALA A 48 8.84 -20.05 -5.93
C ALA A 48 8.00 -19.71 -4.69
N SER A 49 7.60 -18.44 -4.51
CA SER A 49 6.75 -18.02 -3.39
C SER A 49 5.33 -18.59 -3.46
N MET A 50 4.78 -18.71 -4.68
CA MET A 50 3.46 -19.31 -4.94
C MET A 50 3.48 -20.82 -4.69
N GLU A 51 4.55 -21.50 -5.10
CA GLU A 51 4.73 -22.92 -4.86
C GLU A 51 4.92 -23.22 -3.37
N LEU A 52 5.69 -22.40 -2.65
CA LEU A 52 5.84 -22.51 -1.20
C LEU A 52 4.51 -22.27 -0.46
N ALA A 53 3.76 -21.23 -0.84
CA ALA A 53 2.44 -20.98 -0.27
C ALA A 53 1.45 -22.13 -0.55
N ARG A 54 1.46 -22.66 -1.78
CA ARG A 54 0.65 -23.82 -2.17
C ARG A 54 1.00 -25.06 -1.34
N GLN A 55 2.29 -25.37 -1.17
CA GLN A 55 2.75 -26.54 -0.41
C GLN A 55 2.41 -26.43 1.08
N GLU A 56 2.51 -25.24 1.68
CA GLU A 56 2.14 -25.01 3.07
C GLU A 56 0.62 -25.14 3.30
N ILE A 57 -0.20 -24.80 2.30
CA ILE A 57 -1.67 -24.89 2.36
C ILE A 57 -2.17 -26.32 2.08
N GLU A 58 -1.57 -27.03 1.13
CA GLU A 58 -1.83 -28.46 0.86
C GLU A 58 -1.53 -29.33 2.09
N ALA A 59 -0.58 -28.91 2.93
CA ALA A 59 -0.30 -29.58 4.21
C ALA A 59 -1.38 -29.36 5.29
N ILE A 60 -2.31 -28.40 5.09
CA ILE A 60 -3.33 -28.01 6.09
C ILE A 60 -4.74 -28.50 5.72
N THR A 61 -5.00 -28.81 4.44
CA THR A 61 -6.32 -29.25 3.97
C THR A 61 -6.19 -30.22 2.79
N PRO A 62 -6.66 -31.49 2.90
CA PRO A 62 -6.80 -32.35 1.75
C PRO A 62 -8.05 -31.93 0.96
N LEU A 63 -7.89 -31.43 -0.26
CA LEU A 63 -9.00 -31.18 -1.18
C LEU A 63 -9.11 -32.31 -2.21
N GLU A 64 -10.32 -32.83 -2.35
CA GLU A 64 -10.72 -33.82 -3.34
C GLU A 64 -10.66 -33.23 -4.76
N GLU A 65 -10.09 -33.98 -5.70
CA GLU A 65 -10.11 -33.66 -7.14
C GLU A 65 -11.45 -34.05 -7.75
N ASP A 66 -12.10 -33.13 -8.48
CA ASP A 66 -12.96 -33.52 -9.60
C ASP A 66 -13.22 -32.39 -10.62
N GLY A 67 -12.94 -32.69 -11.89
CA GLY A 67 -13.82 -32.38 -13.03
C GLY A 67 -13.69 -31.05 -13.79
N THR A 68 -13.12 -31.13 -15.01
CA THR A 68 -13.39 -30.34 -16.26
C THR A 68 -13.25 -28.79 -16.21
N PRO A 69 -12.59 -28.11 -17.18
CA PRO A 69 -12.38 -26.66 -17.12
C PRO A 69 -13.72 -25.91 -17.24
N LYS A 70 -14.11 -25.17 -16.19
CA LYS A 70 -15.26 -24.25 -16.24
C LYS A 70 -14.93 -23.06 -17.15
N GLU A 71 -15.91 -22.58 -17.94
CA GLU A 71 -15.86 -21.27 -18.60
C GLU A 71 -15.38 -20.22 -17.58
N SER A 72 -14.39 -19.41 -17.96
CA SER A 72 -13.78 -18.44 -17.04
C SER A 72 -14.83 -17.46 -16.54
N THR A 73 -15.15 -17.53 -15.25
CA THR A 73 -16.01 -16.57 -14.57
C THR A 73 -15.27 -15.31 -14.15
N VAL A 74 -13.98 -15.14 -14.49
CA VAL A 74 -13.16 -13.99 -14.05
C VAL A 74 -13.26 -12.85 -15.06
N THR A 75 -13.53 -11.63 -14.60
CA THR A 75 -13.53 -10.45 -15.48
C THR A 75 -12.11 -9.98 -15.80
N ASP A 76 -11.89 -9.58 -17.04
CA ASP A 76 -10.66 -8.95 -17.54
C ASP A 76 -10.75 -7.41 -17.62
N ARG A 77 -11.94 -6.83 -17.40
CA ARG A 77 -12.18 -5.40 -17.64
C ARG A 77 -11.88 -4.50 -16.46
N TYR A 78 -11.99 -5.00 -15.23
CA TYR A 78 -11.78 -4.18 -14.04
C TYR A 78 -11.23 -5.01 -12.89
N ALA A 79 -10.62 -4.30 -11.94
CA ALA A 79 -10.02 -4.88 -10.75
C ALA A 79 -10.18 -3.93 -9.56
N TYR A 80 -9.89 -4.43 -8.36
CA TYR A 80 -9.85 -3.63 -7.14
C TYR A 80 -8.45 -3.56 -6.53
N ALA A 81 -8.17 -2.45 -5.86
CA ALA A 81 -7.07 -2.31 -4.92
C ALA A 81 -7.64 -1.84 -3.58
N PHE A 82 -7.25 -2.49 -2.49
CA PHE A 82 -7.76 -2.18 -1.15
C PHE A 82 -6.64 -1.68 -0.26
N ASP A 83 -6.86 -0.53 0.39
CA ASP A 83 -6.21 -0.32 1.68
C ASP A 83 -6.73 -1.34 2.71
N ILE A 84 -5.99 -1.52 3.80
CA ILE A 84 -6.30 -2.53 4.83
C ILE A 84 -6.86 -1.87 6.09
N ASP A 85 -6.12 -0.94 6.69
CA ASP A 85 -6.40 -0.44 8.03
C ASP A 85 -7.46 0.67 7.98
N GLY A 86 -8.66 0.38 8.45
CA GLY A 86 -9.82 1.28 8.32
C GLY A 86 -10.73 0.93 7.14
N VAL A 87 -10.32 0.02 6.25
CA VAL A 87 -11.12 -0.47 5.11
C VAL A 87 -11.54 -1.93 5.30
N LEU A 88 -10.58 -2.83 5.51
CA LEU A 88 -10.81 -4.27 5.69
C LEU A 88 -10.70 -4.67 7.16
N ILE A 89 -9.71 -4.11 7.86
CA ILE A 89 -9.37 -4.43 9.24
C ILE A 89 -9.47 -3.15 10.08
N ARG A 90 -10.02 -3.25 11.28
CA ARG A 90 -9.97 -2.17 12.27
C ARG A 90 -9.52 -2.71 13.61
N GLY A 91 -8.36 -2.24 14.06
CA GLY A 91 -7.81 -2.64 15.35
C GLY A 91 -7.52 -4.13 15.48
N GLY A 92 -7.06 -4.77 14.39
CA GLY A 92 -6.74 -6.19 14.33
C GLY A 92 -7.94 -7.12 14.14
N ARG A 93 -9.15 -6.59 13.96
CA ARG A 93 -10.37 -7.38 13.66
C ARG A 93 -10.91 -7.03 12.28
N PRO A 94 -11.45 -7.99 11.54
CA PRO A 94 -12.13 -7.69 10.28
C PRO A 94 -13.34 -6.78 10.52
N ILE A 95 -13.53 -5.83 9.63
CA ILE A 95 -14.80 -5.13 9.48
C ILE A 95 -15.81 -6.16 8.92
N PRO A 96 -17.01 -6.34 9.51
CA PRO A 96 -17.94 -7.38 9.09
C PRO A 96 -18.24 -7.38 7.59
N GLU A 97 -18.42 -6.19 7.03
CA GLU A 97 -18.70 -5.98 5.61
C GLU A 97 -17.50 -6.35 4.72
N ALA A 98 -16.28 -6.37 5.25
CA ALA A 98 -15.09 -6.80 4.51
C ALA A 98 -15.15 -8.29 4.13
N VAL A 99 -15.57 -9.14 5.06
CA VAL A 99 -15.71 -10.59 4.79
C VAL A 99 -16.70 -10.83 3.66
N GLU A 100 -17.84 -10.13 3.68
CA GLU A 100 -18.84 -10.26 2.62
C GLU A 100 -18.38 -9.63 1.30
N ALA A 101 -17.66 -8.51 1.34
CA ALA A 101 -17.05 -7.91 0.15
C ALA A 101 -16.09 -8.90 -0.54
N MET A 102 -15.27 -9.63 0.23
CA MET A 102 -14.38 -10.64 -0.35
C MET A 102 -15.14 -11.81 -0.98
N LYS A 103 -16.25 -12.26 -0.39
CA LYS A 103 -17.10 -13.30 -1.01
C LYS A 103 -17.72 -12.82 -2.31
N VAL A 104 -18.22 -11.57 -2.34
CA VAL A 104 -18.78 -10.93 -3.53
C VAL A 104 -17.75 -10.87 -4.66
N LEU A 105 -16.51 -10.44 -4.36
CA LEU A 105 -15.41 -10.40 -5.35
C LEU A 105 -15.02 -11.80 -5.85
N ASN A 106 -15.16 -12.83 -5.01
CA ASN A 106 -14.81 -14.21 -5.34
C ASN A 106 -15.97 -15.01 -5.98
N GLY A 107 -16.98 -14.32 -6.50
CA GLY A 107 -18.05 -14.90 -7.31
C GLY A 107 -19.38 -15.12 -6.59
N GLN A 108 -19.48 -14.81 -5.29
CA GLN A 108 -20.78 -14.79 -4.58
C GLN A 108 -21.54 -13.47 -4.83
N ASN A 109 -21.57 -13.03 -6.09
CA ASN A 109 -22.39 -11.93 -6.54
C ASN A 109 -23.47 -12.44 -7.50
N GLN A 110 -24.47 -11.61 -7.77
CA GLN A 110 -25.62 -11.95 -8.61
C GLN A 110 -25.28 -12.36 -10.04
N TYR A 111 -24.03 -12.14 -10.49
CA TYR A 111 -23.55 -12.48 -11.83
C TYR A 111 -22.64 -13.70 -11.85
N GLY A 112 -22.24 -14.23 -10.69
CA GLY A 112 -21.29 -15.33 -10.59
C GLY A 112 -19.86 -14.98 -11.07
N ILE A 113 -19.53 -13.70 -11.20
CA ILE A 113 -18.26 -13.23 -11.79
C ILE A 113 -17.20 -13.05 -10.70
N LYS A 114 -15.99 -13.55 -10.91
CA LYS A 114 -14.82 -13.25 -10.08
C LYS A 114 -14.14 -11.97 -10.53
N ILE A 115 -13.75 -11.13 -9.58
CA ILE A 115 -13.14 -9.83 -9.85
C ILE A 115 -11.73 -9.82 -9.22
N PRO A 116 -10.66 -9.65 -10.02
CA PRO A 116 -9.30 -9.60 -9.49
C PRO A 116 -9.10 -8.43 -8.52
N TYR A 117 -8.28 -8.65 -7.49
CA TYR A 117 -7.93 -7.61 -6.53
C TYR A 117 -6.52 -7.78 -5.96
N ILE A 118 -5.98 -6.66 -5.46
CA ILE A 118 -4.74 -6.59 -4.68
C ILE A 118 -4.94 -5.80 -3.39
N PHE A 119 -4.03 -5.95 -2.44
CA PHE A 119 -3.97 -5.23 -1.17
C PHE A 119 -2.77 -4.29 -1.19
N LEU A 120 -3.00 -3.03 -0.87
CA LEU A 120 -1.99 -1.98 -0.83
C LEU A 120 -2.10 -1.18 0.46
N THR A 121 -1.23 -1.52 1.41
CA THR A 121 -1.17 -0.88 2.73
C THR A 121 0.13 -0.10 2.89
N ASN A 122 0.06 1.02 3.61
CA ASN A 122 1.24 1.72 4.09
C ASN A 122 1.81 1.09 5.38
N GLY A 123 1.05 0.21 6.03
CA GLY A 123 1.53 -0.58 7.15
C GLY A 123 2.68 -1.51 6.74
N GLY A 124 3.44 -1.95 7.74
CA GLY A 124 4.61 -2.79 7.53
C GLY A 124 5.16 -3.39 8.82
N GLY A 125 6.41 -3.84 8.74
CA GLY A 125 7.16 -4.37 9.88
C GLY A 125 7.13 -5.89 10.02
N LYS A 126 6.54 -6.58 9.04
CA LYS A 126 6.54 -8.03 8.87
C LYS A 126 6.68 -8.35 7.39
N THR A 127 7.07 -9.58 7.06
CA THR A 127 7.12 -10.03 5.67
C THR A 127 5.72 -10.05 5.06
N GLU A 128 5.63 -9.89 3.74
CA GLU A 128 4.37 -10.03 3.01
C GLU A 128 3.71 -11.38 3.32
N GLN A 129 4.47 -12.47 3.37
CA GLN A 129 3.97 -13.81 3.72
C GLN A 129 3.28 -13.84 5.09
N GLU A 130 3.91 -13.27 6.12
CA GLU A 130 3.30 -13.21 7.45
C GLU A 130 2.01 -12.38 7.45
N ARG A 131 1.99 -11.27 6.71
CA ARG A 131 0.80 -10.41 6.58
C ARG A 131 -0.33 -11.10 5.81
N CYS A 132 0.00 -11.83 4.75
CA CYS A 132 -0.95 -12.65 4.00
C CYS A 132 -1.59 -13.71 4.90
N ILE A 133 -0.81 -14.48 5.65
CA ILE A 133 -1.34 -15.49 6.59
C ILE A 133 -2.28 -14.84 7.63
N GLN A 134 -1.92 -13.67 8.14
CA GLN A 134 -2.78 -12.93 9.08
C GLN A 134 -4.09 -12.49 8.44
N LEU A 135 -4.02 -11.88 7.25
CA LEU A 135 -5.19 -11.36 6.56
C LEU A 135 -6.13 -12.50 6.11
N SER A 136 -5.56 -13.61 5.62
CA SER A 136 -6.31 -14.82 5.25
C SER A 136 -7.17 -15.32 6.41
N LYS A 137 -6.59 -15.41 7.62
CA LYS A 137 -7.32 -15.82 8.84
C LYS A 137 -8.38 -14.81 9.27
N GLN A 138 -8.13 -13.52 9.07
CA GLN A 138 -9.08 -12.46 9.46
C GLN A 138 -10.28 -12.39 8.52
N LEU A 139 -10.08 -12.63 7.22
CA LEU A 139 -11.11 -12.48 6.19
C LEU A 139 -11.73 -13.81 5.72
N ASP A 140 -11.22 -14.95 6.21
CA ASP A 140 -11.63 -16.29 5.81
C ASP A 140 -11.52 -16.52 4.30
N ILE A 141 -10.37 -16.10 3.74
CA ILE A 141 -10.02 -16.25 2.32
C ILE A 141 -8.55 -16.63 2.19
N GLU A 142 -8.17 -17.07 0.99
CA GLU A 142 -6.75 -17.22 0.63
C GLU A 142 -6.20 -15.90 0.10
N VAL A 143 -5.12 -15.42 0.71
CA VAL A 143 -4.35 -14.24 0.27
C VAL A 143 -2.95 -14.68 -0.09
N SER A 144 -2.54 -14.39 -1.33
CA SER A 144 -1.19 -14.64 -1.81
C SER A 144 -0.28 -13.42 -1.60
N PRO A 145 1.02 -13.59 -1.28
CA PRO A 145 2.02 -12.52 -1.36
C PRO A 145 2.04 -11.82 -2.71
N GLY A 146 1.70 -12.55 -3.78
CA GLY A 146 1.60 -11.99 -5.13
C GLY A 146 0.49 -10.97 -5.33
N GLN A 147 -0.37 -10.77 -4.33
CA GLN A 147 -1.44 -9.78 -4.30
C GLN A 147 -1.21 -8.69 -3.26
N PHE A 148 -0.09 -8.69 -2.54
CA PHE A 148 0.07 -7.92 -1.31
C PHE A 148 1.25 -6.96 -1.37
N ILE A 149 0.99 -5.69 -1.05
CA ILE A 149 2.00 -4.63 -1.02
C ILE A 149 1.95 -3.96 0.35
N CYS A 150 3.06 -4.04 1.07
CA CYS A 150 3.34 -3.28 2.29
C CYS A 150 4.06 -1.97 1.95
N GLY A 151 4.14 -1.04 2.91
CA GLY A 151 4.85 0.23 2.70
C GLY A 151 6.33 0.04 2.32
N HIS A 152 6.98 -0.99 2.86
CA HIS A 152 8.39 -1.30 2.60
C HIS A 152 8.63 -2.18 1.36
N THR A 153 7.60 -2.77 0.74
CA THR A 153 7.78 -3.68 -0.42
C THR A 153 8.51 -3.03 -1.58
N PRO A 154 8.21 -1.78 -2.00
CA PRO A 154 8.97 -1.12 -3.07
C PRO A 154 10.44 -0.87 -2.73
N MET A 155 10.82 -0.89 -1.44
CA MET A 155 12.22 -0.70 -1.03
C MET A 155 13.11 -1.91 -1.35
N LYS A 156 12.53 -3.06 -1.74
CA LYS A 156 13.27 -4.21 -2.26
C LYS A 156 14.19 -3.81 -3.41
N GLU A 157 13.76 -2.90 -4.29
CA GLU A 157 14.54 -2.41 -5.42
C GLU A 157 15.82 -1.66 -5.00
N MET A 158 15.98 -1.32 -3.72
CA MET A 158 17.14 -0.61 -3.18
C MET A 158 18.23 -1.55 -2.64
N ALA A 159 17.97 -2.87 -2.57
CA ALA A 159 18.89 -3.86 -2.04
C ALA A 159 20.21 -3.95 -2.83
N ASP A 160 20.15 -3.79 -4.15
CA ASP A 160 21.34 -3.80 -5.01
C ASP A 160 22.13 -2.49 -4.96
N LYS A 161 21.50 -1.40 -4.48
CA LYS A 161 22.09 -0.06 -4.46
C LYS A 161 22.95 0.19 -3.22
N TYR A 162 22.61 -0.44 -2.09
CA TYR A 162 23.25 -0.18 -0.81
C TYR A 162 23.66 -1.50 -0.14
N ASN A 163 24.92 -1.58 0.28
CA ASN A 163 25.44 -2.79 0.92
C ASN A 163 25.13 -2.82 2.42
N THR A 164 25.62 -1.82 3.16
CA THR A 164 25.43 -1.71 4.61
C THR A 164 24.37 -0.66 4.91
N VAL A 165 23.26 -1.08 5.51
CA VAL A 165 22.07 -0.23 5.73
C VAL A 165 21.62 -0.26 7.18
N LEU A 166 21.11 0.86 7.68
CA LEU A 166 20.39 0.90 8.96
C LEU A 166 18.90 0.73 8.67
N VAL A 167 18.27 -0.27 9.28
CA VAL A 167 16.82 -0.53 9.18
C VAL A 167 16.15 -0.26 10.52
N ILE A 168 15.12 0.58 10.48
CA ILE A 168 14.42 1.11 11.65
C ILE A 168 12.95 0.66 11.66
N GLY A 169 12.46 0.37 12.86
CA GLY A 169 11.06 0.03 13.13
C GLY A 169 10.78 -1.47 13.29
N GLY A 170 9.51 -1.77 13.56
CA GLY A 170 9.00 -3.13 13.71
C GLY A 170 9.17 -3.72 15.11
N GLU A 171 8.75 -4.98 15.25
CA GLU A 171 8.85 -5.73 16.51
C GLU A 171 10.12 -6.57 16.53
N GLY A 172 10.95 -6.47 17.57
CA GLY A 172 12.17 -7.27 17.69
C GLY A 172 13.11 -7.10 16.49
N ASP A 173 13.47 -8.20 15.84
CA ASP A 173 14.31 -8.21 14.62
C ASP A 173 13.51 -8.32 13.31
N LYS A 174 12.17 -8.17 13.34
CA LYS A 174 11.32 -8.44 12.17
C LYS A 174 11.66 -7.59 10.95
N CYS A 175 11.91 -6.29 11.11
CA CYS A 175 12.30 -5.47 9.96
C CYS A 175 13.67 -5.87 9.39
N ARG A 176 14.58 -6.42 10.22
CA ARG A 176 15.83 -6.99 9.72
C ARG A 176 15.57 -8.20 8.83
N GLN A 177 14.70 -9.11 9.28
CA GLN A 177 14.31 -10.29 8.49
C GLN A 177 13.66 -9.90 7.16
N VAL A 178 12.81 -8.87 7.16
CA VAL A 178 12.24 -8.30 5.92
C VAL A 178 13.34 -7.79 4.98
N ALA A 179 14.26 -6.97 5.48
CA ALA A 179 15.33 -6.42 4.67
C ALA A 179 16.29 -7.50 4.13
N GLU A 180 16.70 -8.46 4.97
CA GLU A 180 17.53 -9.59 4.54
C GLU A 180 16.77 -10.45 3.50
N GLY A 181 15.46 -10.65 3.67
CA GLY A 181 14.60 -11.34 2.70
C GLY A 181 14.45 -10.61 1.37
N TYR A 182 14.58 -9.28 1.35
CA TYR A 182 14.64 -8.48 0.11
C TYR A 182 16.02 -8.51 -0.57
N GLY A 183 17.04 -9.08 0.08
CA GLY A 183 18.39 -9.18 -0.47
C GLY A 183 19.38 -8.14 0.04
N PHE A 184 19.02 -7.31 1.02
CA PHE A 184 20.00 -6.43 1.68
C PHE A 184 21.08 -7.27 2.37
N LYS A 185 22.35 -6.96 2.08
CA LYS A 185 23.48 -7.84 2.42
C LYS A 185 23.96 -7.65 3.86
N ASP A 186 24.05 -6.40 4.31
CA ASP A 186 24.52 -6.06 5.65
C ASP A 186 23.52 -5.12 6.34
N VAL A 187 22.58 -5.70 7.08
CA VAL A 187 21.52 -4.96 7.77
C VAL A 187 21.91 -4.72 9.22
N VAL A 188 21.90 -3.46 9.63
CA VAL A 188 22.11 -2.97 10.99
C VAL A 188 20.77 -2.49 11.56
N THR A 189 20.52 -2.68 12.85
CA THR A 189 19.35 -2.10 13.55
C THR A 189 19.80 -1.13 14.65
N PRO A 190 18.90 -0.24 15.13
CA PRO A 190 19.18 0.61 16.28
C PRO A 190 19.69 -0.16 17.51
N GLY A 191 19.11 -1.33 17.77
CA GLY A 191 19.53 -2.19 18.88
C GLY A 191 20.99 -2.64 18.79
N ASP A 192 21.52 -2.91 17.59
CA ASP A 192 22.94 -3.27 17.41
C ASP A 192 23.87 -2.12 17.84
N ILE A 193 23.49 -0.88 17.50
CA ILE A 193 24.25 0.33 17.80
C ILE A 193 24.21 0.61 19.30
N ILE A 194 23.04 0.55 19.93
CA ILE A 194 22.88 0.77 21.37
C ILE A 194 23.64 -0.30 22.17
N LYS A 195 23.62 -1.56 21.71
CA LYS A 195 24.36 -2.65 22.35
C LYS A 195 25.87 -2.46 22.28
N HIS A 196 26.38 -1.85 21.22
CA HIS A 196 27.80 -1.52 21.10
C HIS A 196 28.20 -0.35 21.99
N ASN A 197 27.39 0.72 22.01
CA ASN A 197 27.61 1.87 22.88
C ASN A 197 26.28 2.37 23.49
N PRO A 198 25.98 2.00 24.76
CA PRO A 198 24.75 2.39 25.44
C PRO A 198 24.59 3.91 25.60
N ASP A 199 25.69 4.67 25.63
CA ASP A 199 25.66 6.12 25.77
C ASP A 199 25.08 6.83 24.53
N THR A 200 24.86 6.11 23.43
CA THR A 200 24.16 6.62 22.25
C THR A 200 22.74 7.06 22.59
N THR A 201 22.08 6.37 23.52
CA THR A 201 20.71 6.66 23.96
C THR A 201 20.64 6.73 25.49
N PRO A 202 21.14 7.83 26.10
CA PRO A 202 21.48 7.86 27.53
C PRO A 202 20.27 7.88 28.48
N PHE A 203 19.06 8.05 27.94
CA PHE A 203 17.83 8.21 28.74
C PHE A 203 17.12 6.89 29.04
N ARG A 204 17.66 5.75 28.60
CA ARG A 204 17.08 4.43 28.86
C ARG A 204 18.11 3.32 28.84
N THR A 205 17.66 2.14 29.26
CA THR A 205 18.40 0.88 29.10
C THR A 205 17.66 -0.01 28.11
N MET A 206 18.39 -0.86 27.40
CA MET A 206 17.79 -1.91 26.56
C MET A 206 17.04 -2.92 27.42
N THR A 207 15.89 -3.36 26.93
CA THR A 207 15.15 -4.50 27.47
C THR A 207 15.85 -5.82 27.15
N GLU A 208 15.50 -6.89 27.86
CA GLU A 208 16.03 -8.24 27.57
C GLU A 208 15.71 -8.68 26.14
N GLU A 209 14.53 -8.32 25.63
CA GLU A 209 14.10 -8.62 24.27
C GLU A 209 14.97 -7.90 23.24
N GLU A 210 15.22 -6.60 23.42
CA GLU A 210 16.10 -5.83 22.55
C GLU A 210 17.53 -6.38 22.57
N LEU A 211 18.06 -6.75 23.74
CA LEU A 211 19.39 -7.35 23.86
C LEU A 211 19.50 -8.69 23.14
N LYS A 212 18.43 -9.50 23.19
CA LYS A 212 18.32 -10.80 22.52
C LYS A 212 18.35 -10.66 20.99
N TYR A 213 17.65 -9.68 20.44
CA TYR A 213 17.53 -9.46 19.00
C TYR A 213 18.62 -8.57 18.39
N SER A 214 19.48 -7.98 19.23
CA SER A 214 20.60 -7.14 18.79
C SER A 214 21.89 -7.95 18.63
N ARG A 215 22.54 -7.80 17.49
CA ARG A 215 23.81 -8.44 17.14
C ARG A 215 24.96 -7.67 17.77
N THR A 216 25.95 -8.38 18.31
CA THR A 216 27.19 -7.77 18.80
C THR A 216 28.09 -7.45 17.60
N ARG A 217 28.43 -6.17 17.41
CA ARG A 217 29.30 -5.69 16.34
C ARG A 217 30.09 -4.48 16.83
N ASP A 218 31.34 -4.35 16.36
CA ASP A 218 32.12 -3.13 16.55
C ASP A 218 31.75 -2.12 15.45
N PHE A 219 31.28 -0.93 15.86
CA PHE A 219 30.86 0.12 14.94
C PHE A 219 31.89 1.24 14.77
N THR A 220 33.09 1.13 15.35
CA THR A 220 34.14 2.18 15.32
C THR A 220 34.47 2.68 13.90
N ASN A 221 34.41 1.81 12.89
CA ASN A 221 34.70 2.16 11.49
C ASN A 221 33.64 1.64 10.51
N VAL A 222 32.41 1.44 10.96
CA VAL A 222 31.32 0.96 10.10
C VAL A 222 30.69 2.14 9.37
N LYS A 223 30.68 2.06 8.04
CA LYS A 223 29.97 3.00 7.17
C LYS A 223 28.55 2.49 6.92
N ILE A 224 27.55 3.27 7.30
CA ILE A 224 26.15 3.07 6.92
C ILE A 224 25.88 3.87 5.64
N GLU A 225 25.44 3.20 4.57
CA GLU A 225 25.27 3.81 3.25
C GLU A 225 23.87 4.42 3.03
N ALA A 226 22.87 3.91 3.74
CA ALA A 226 21.49 4.39 3.69
C ALA A 226 20.74 4.03 4.98
N ILE A 227 19.74 4.84 5.32
CA ILE A 227 18.82 4.61 6.44
C ILE A 227 17.44 4.32 5.85
N PHE A 228 16.83 3.21 6.28
CA PHE A 228 15.50 2.81 5.88
C PHE A 228 14.59 2.69 7.09
N VAL A 229 13.53 3.49 7.13
CA VAL A 229 12.45 3.38 8.12
C VAL A 229 11.37 2.51 7.50
N PHE A 230 11.40 1.20 7.83
CA PHE A 230 10.49 0.21 7.25
C PHE A 230 9.11 0.21 7.92
N ALA A 231 9.08 0.47 9.23
CA ALA A 231 7.86 0.51 10.03
C ALA A 231 7.99 1.54 11.16
N ASP A 232 6.90 1.77 11.88
CA ASP A 232 6.90 2.66 13.04
C ASP A 232 7.96 2.25 14.08
N SER A 233 8.74 3.24 14.49
CA SER A 233 9.66 3.13 15.63
C SER A 233 8.88 2.92 16.92
N ARG A 234 9.44 2.08 17.80
CA ARG A 234 8.93 1.85 19.17
C ARG A 234 9.65 2.66 20.23
N ASP A 235 10.75 3.30 19.86
CA ASP A 235 11.56 4.17 20.69
C ASP A 235 11.97 5.40 19.89
N TRP A 236 11.03 6.34 19.72
CA TRP A 236 11.24 7.51 18.89
C TRP A 236 12.45 8.33 19.35
N ALA A 237 12.73 8.41 20.66
CA ALA A 237 13.84 9.19 21.15
C ALA A 237 15.18 8.57 20.74
N GLY A 238 15.36 7.27 21.01
CA GLY A 238 16.60 6.57 20.67
C GLY A 238 16.82 6.45 19.16
N ASP A 239 15.80 6.05 18.42
CA ASP A 239 15.90 5.90 16.96
C ASP A 239 16.18 7.24 16.29
N GLN A 240 15.54 8.34 16.72
CA GLN A 240 15.84 9.66 16.16
C GLN A 240 17.26 10.14 16.50
N GLN A 241 17.76 9.89 17.70
CA GLN A 241 19.14 10.23 18.04
C GLN A 241 20.14 9.52 17.12
N ILE A 242 19.94 8.22 16.87
CA ILE A 242 20.79 7.42 15.98
C ILE A 242 20.70 7.93 14.53
N ILE A 243 19.49 8.21 14.04
CA ILE A 243 19.31 8.77 12.69
C ILE A 243 20.04 10.11 12.57
N LEU A 244 19.85 11.02 13.52
CA LEU A 244 20.48 12.34 13.53
C LEU A 244 22.01 12.23 13.55
N ASP A 245 22.57 11.33 14.35
CA ASP A 245 24.01 11.13 14.40
C ASP A 245 24.58 10.64 13.06
N LEU A 246 23.88 9.74 12.38
CA LEU A 246 24.25 9.30 11.04
C LEU A 246 24.11 10.41 10.00
N LEU A 247 23.00 11.16 10.00
CA LEU A 247 22.77 12.26 9.06
C LEU A 247 23.86 13.35 9.17
N MET A 248 24.39 13.56 10.37
CA MET A 248 25.46 14.52 10.64
C MET A 248 26.87 13.90 10.63
N SER A 249 27.02 12.63 10.27
CA SER A 249 28.31 11.94 10.24
C SER A 249 29.13 12.28 8.99
N LYS A 250 30.43 11.93 9.00
CA LYS A 250 31.29 12.00 7.80
C LYS A 250 31.02 10.76 6.94
N GLY A 251 30.23 10.92 5.89
CA GLY A 251 29.99 9.85 4.90
C GLY A 251 29.28 8.62 5.45
N GLY A 252 28.51 8.72 6.54
CA GLY A 252 27.81 7.60 7.15
C GLY A 252 28.62 6.79 8.16
N VAL A 253 29.84 7.21 8.51
CA VAL A 253 30.67 6.50 9.50
C VAL A 253 30.24 6.86 10.91
N LEU A 254 29.75 5.88 11.67
CA LEU A 254 29.25 6.09 13.05
C LEU A 254 30.35 6.68 13.95
N GLY A 255 29.97 7.56 14.88
CA GLY A 255 30.91 8.20 15.82
C GLY A 255 31.70 9.38 15.24
N THR A 256 31.58 9.65 13.94
CA THR A 256 32.16 10.84 13.31
C THR A 256 31.16 12.00 13.24
N ARG A 257 31.66 13.23 13.06
CA ARG A 257 30.84 14.42 12.83
C ARG A 257 31.36 15.19 11.62
N SER A 258 30.50 15.40 10.62
CA SER A 258 30.79 16.22 9.44
C SER A 258 30.88 17.69 9.82
N GLU A 259 31.80 18.41 9.21
CA GLU A 259 31.92 19.87 9.37
C GLU A 259 30.75 20.60 8.71
N THR A 260 30.23 20.03 7.62
CA THR A 260 29.05 20.56 6.92
C THR A 260 27.73 20.06 7.51
N LEU A 261 27.75 19.02 8.35
CA LEU A 261 26.58 18.36 8.92
C LEU A 261 25.62 17.75 7.87
N GLN A 262 26.05 17.63 6.61
CA GLN A 262 25.23 17.18 5.46
C GLN A 262 25.88 16.06 4.64
N GLU A 263 26.99 15.48 5.11
CA GLU A 263 27.68 14.37 4.43
C GLU A 263 27.14 12.99 4.84
N GLY A 264 26.10 12.94 5.68
CA GLY A 264 25.48 11.69 6.09
C GLY A 264 24.76 10.95 4.96
N PRO A 265 24.32 9.71 5.22
CA PRO A 265 23.62 8.90 4.24
C PRO A 265 22.17 9.40 4.01
N PRO A 266 21.55 9.09 2.86
CA PRO A 266 20.14 9.38 2.64
C PRO A 266 19.23 8.57 3.58
N VAL A 267 18.07 9.14 3.89
CA VAL A 267 17.01 8.49 4.68
C VAL A 267 15.76 8.27 3.84
N PHE A 268 15.25 7.05 3.90
CA PHE A 268 14.07 6.58 3.19
C PHE A 268 12.98 6.18 4.19
N PHE A 269 11.76 6.65 3.97
CA PHE A 269 10.57 6.32 4.77
C PHE A 269 9.63 5.44 3.95
N SER A 270 9.07 4.38 4.54
CA SER A 270 8.16 3.48 3.83
C SER A 270 6.81 4.11 3.52
N HIS A 271 6.40 5.14 4.26
CA HIS A 271 5.25 5.99 3.95
C HIS A 271 5.30 7.33 4.70
N ASN A 272 4.36 8.23 4.36
CA ASN A 272 4.26 9.59 4.92
C ASN A 272 3.01 9.81 5.80
N ASP A 273 2.24 8.77 6.11
CA ASP A 273 1.00 8.96 6.86
C ASP A 273 1.29 9.43 8.28
N VAL A 274 0.84 10.64 8.60
CA VAL A 274 0.99 11.22 9.94
C VAL A 274 0.06 10.53 10.93
N ILE A 275 -1.13 10.14 10.47
CA ILE A 275 -2.16 9.51 11.29
C ILE A 275 -2.72 8.25 10.61
N TRP A 276 -3.15 7.29 11.43
CA TRP A 276 -3.78 6.05 10.95
C TRP A 276 -4.86 5.53 11.91
N SER A 277 -5.70 4.60 11.43
CA SER A 277 -6.84 4.04 12.14
C SER A 277 -6.46 2.76 12.94
N ALA A 278 -6.18 2.93 14.24
CA ALA A 278 -5.89 1.82 15.16
C ALA A 278 -7.14 1.33 15.92
N SER A 279 -6.99 0.42 16.90
CA SER A 279 -8.09 -0.03 17.77
C SER A 279 -8.67 1.07 18.68
N HIS A 280 -7.96 2.19 18.84
CA HIS A 280 -8.38 3.30 19.70
C HIS A 280 -9.53 4.10 19.05
N GLU A 281 -10.36 4.77 19.85
CA GLU A 281 -11.44 5.63 19.35
C GLU A 281 -10.96 6.88 18.60
N HIS A 282 -9.65 7.14 18.60
CA HIS A 282 -9.01 8.30 17.98
C HIS A 282 -7.85 7.80 17.14
N THR A 283 -7.65 8.42 15.97
CA THR A 283 -6.51 8.18 15.08
C THR A 283 -5.18 8.30 15.82
N ARG A 284 -4.21 7.44 15.53
CA ARG A 284 -2.90 7.41 16.19
C ARG A 284 -1.84 7.99 15.28
N LEU A 285 -0.77 8.53 15.87
CA LEU A 285 0.39 8.96 15.09
C LEU A 285 1.07 7.74 14.46
N GLY A 286 1.51 7.89 13.22
CA GLY A 286 2.31 6.91 12.49
C GLY A 286 3.65 7.48 12.04
N MET A 287 4.28 6.82 11.08
CA MET A 287 5.64 7.12 10.62
C MET A 287 5.80 8.56 10.12
N GLY A 288 4.77 9.14 9.49
CA GLY A 288 4.81 10.52 9.03
C GLY A 288 5.07 11.52 10.16
N ALA A 289 4.59 11.24 11.37
CA ALA A 289 4.86 12.08 12.54
C ALA A 289 6.32 11.93 13.03
N LEU A 290 6.88 10.73 12.97
CA LEU A 290 8.31 10.49 13.22
C LEU A 290 9.18 11.26 12.21
N ARG A 291 8.82 11.21 10.93
CA ARG A 291 9.50 11.98 9.86
C ARG A 291 9.47 13.48 10.15
N VAL A 292 8.29 14.05 10.41
CA VAL A 292 8.15 15.49 10.70
C VAL A 292 8.97 15.89 11.94
N SER A 293 8.95 15.06 12.99
CA SER A 293 9.76 15.27 14.19
C SER A 293 11.26 15.24 13.88
N LEU A 294 11.72 14.28 13.09
CA LEU A 294 13.12 14.18 12.67
C LEU A 294 13.57 15.41 11.86
N GLU A 295 12.77 15.84 10.89
CA GLU A 295 13.06 17.02 10.06
C GLU A 295 13.17 18.28 10.94
N ALA A 296 12.25 18.45 11.89
CA ALA A 296 12.26 19.58 12.82
C ALA A 296 13.49 19.57 13.74
N MET A 297 13.87 18.39 14.28
CA MET A 297 15.05 18.28 15.13
C MET A 297 16.34 18.48 14.35
N TYR A 298 16.44 17.92 13.15
CA TYR A 298 17.60 18.16 12.28
C TYR A 298 17.76 19.66 11.99
N LYS A 299 16.67 20.37 11.68
CA LYS A 299 16.68 21.83 11.51
C LYS A 299 17.11 22.57 12.75
N ALA A 300 16.59 22.19 13.92
CA ALA A 300 16.92 22.83 15.20
C ALA A 300 18.39 22.66 15.57
N VAL A 301 18.98 21.49 15.29
CA VAL A 301 20.39 21.18 15.62
C VAL A 301 21.37 21.76 14.61
N THR A 302 21.03 21.74 13.31
CA THR A 302 21.98 22.07 12.23
C THR A 302 21.73 23.43 11.58
N GLY A 303 20.55 24.01 11.77
CA GLY A 303 20.05 25.17 11.01
C GLY A 303 19.63 24.86 9.56
N LYS A 304 19.75 23.60 9.11
CA LYS A 304 19.58 23.16 7.72
C LYS A 304 18.32 22.33 7.54
N ASP A 305 17.74 22.37 6.35
CA ASP A 305 16.60 21.53 6.01
C ASP A 305 17.09 20.11 5.69
N LEU A 306 16.33 19.09 6.12
CA LEU A 306 16.60 17.69 5.82
C LEU A 306 15.83 17.29 4.56
N GLU A 307 16.55 16.73 3.59
CA GLU A 307 15.92 16.07 2.45
C GLU A 307 15.66 14.60 2.78
N THR A 308 14.41 14.18 2.62
CA THR A 308 13.98 12.80 2.85
C THR A 308 13.27 12.25 1.62
N VAL A 309 13.35 10.94 1.42
CA VAL A 309 12.61 10.24 0.36
C VAL A 309 11.55 9.37 1.02
N ALA A 310 10.34 9.37 0.47
CA ALA A 310 9.26 8.56 0.97
C ALA A 310 8.71 7.65 -0.13
N PHE A 311 8.35 6.44 0.28
CA PHE A 311 7.60 5.46 -0.49
C PHE A 311 6.14 5.45 0.01
N GLY A 312 5.41 4.39 -0.32
CA GLY A 312 4.03 4.22 0.11
C GLY A 312 3.08 5.21 -0.58
N LYS A 313 1.81 5.12 -0.24
CA LYS A 313 0.79 6.09 -0.67
C LYS A 313 1.08 7.43 0.00
N PRO A 314 0.87 8.57 -0.69
CA PRO A 314 0.26 8.75 -2.01
C PRO A 314 1.25 8.69 -3.20
N GLN A 315 2.49 8.21 -3.00
CA GLN A 315 3.55 8.39 -3.99
C GLN A 315 3.25 7.65 -5.29
N ILE A 316 3.42 8.32 -6.42
CA ILE A 316 3.14 7.78 -7.76
C ILE A 316 3.86 6.45 -8.01
N GLY A 317 5.13 6.33 -7.58
CA GLY A 317 5.92 5.11 -7.73
C GLY A 317 5.27 3.88 -7.07
N THR A 318 4.57 4.07 -5.95
CA THR A 318 3.84 3.00 -5.25
C THR A 318 2.67 2.49 -6.09
N PHE A 319 1.93 3.39 -6.76
CA PHE A 319 0.81 3.00 -7.63
C PHE A 319 1.29 2.38 -8.94
N GLN A 320 2.45 2.81 -9.47
CA GLN A 320 3.10 2.15 -10.60
C GLN A 320 3.52 0.72 -10.25
N PHE A 321 4.11 0.51 -9.07
CA PHE A 321 4.44 -0.82 -8.56
C PHE A 321 3.16 -1.68 -8.41
N ALA A 322 2.10 -1.11 -7.82
CA ALA A 322 0.82 -1.79 -7.67
C ALA A 322 0.19 -2.19 -9.01
N THR A 323 0.32 -1.35 -10.04
CA THR A 323 -0.17 -1.66 -11.40
C THR A 323 0.57 -2.86 -12.00
N ARG A 324 1.91 -2.91 -11.87
CA ARG A 324 2.72 -4.03 -12.35
C ARG A 324 2.37 -5.32 -11.62
N LEU A 325 2.27 -5.28 -10.29
CA LEU A 325 1.91 -6.43 -9.47
C LEU A 325 0.50 -6.93 -9.79
N LEU A 326 -0.48 -6.04 -9.94
CA LEU A 326 -1.84 -6.41 -10.36
C LEU A 326 -1.86 -7.09 -11.73
N GLN A 327 -1.13 -6.56 -12.71
CA GLN A 327 -1.05 -7.16 -14.05
C GLN A 327 -0.40 -8.55 -13.98
N HIS A 328 0.73 -8.68 -13.27
CA HIS A 328 1.42 -9.94 -13.10
C HIS A 328 0.54 -10.98 -12.40
N TRP A 329 -0.11 -10.60 -11.30
CA TRP A 329 -1.04 -11.45 -10.57
C TRP A 329 -2.17 -11.97 -11.47
N ARG A 330 -2.80 -11.09 -12.24
CA ARG A 330 -3.88 -11.45 -13.17
C ARG A 330 -3.39 -12.39 -14.28
N LYS A 331 -2.18 -12.19 -14.77
CA LYS A 331 -1.55 -13.08 -15.76
C LYS A 331 -1.32 -14.48 -15.19
N VAL A 332 -0.67 -14.58 -14.03
CA VAL A 332 -0.27 -15.88 -13.46
C VAL A 332 -1.49 -16.66 -12.93
N THR A 333 -2.41 -16.00 -12.25
CA THR A 333 -3.52 -16.70 -11.56
C THR A 333 -4.75 -16.89 -12.45
N HIS A 334 -4.94 -16.03 -13.45
CA HIS A 334 -6.16 -16.05 -14.29
C HIS A 334 -5.87 -16.12 -15.79
N GLY A 335 -4.60 -16.11 -16.23
CA GLY A 335 -4.25 -16.07 -17.65
C GLY A 335 -4.57 -14.74 -18.34
N ILE A 336 -4.82 -13.67 -17.58
CA ILE A 336 -5.23 -12.35 -18.11
C ILE A 336 -4.03 -11.41 -18.14
N ASP A 337 -3.40 -11.28 -19.32
CA ASP A 337 -2.23 -10.40 -19.51
C ASP A 337 -2.60 -8.96 -19.92
N ALA A 338 -3.86 -8.74 -20.32
CA ALA A 338 -4.37 -7.42 -20.69
C ALA A 338 -4.56 -6.53 -19.45
N PRO A 339 -4.20 -5.24 -19.49
CA PRO A 339 -4.47 -4.32 -18.39
C PRO A 339 -6.00 -4.12 -18.21
N PRO A 340 -6.47 -3.88 -16.97
CA PRO A 340 -7.89 -3.60 -16.75
C PRO A 340 -8.24 -2.19 -17.28
N ASP A 341 -9.46 -1.98 -17.76
CA ASP A 341 -9.98 -0.65 -18.11
C ASP A 341 -10.03 0.26 -16.88
N THR A 342 -10.51 -0.29 -15.75
CA THR A 342 -10.69 0.43 -14.49
C THR A 342 -10.05 -0.32 -13.33
N VAL A 343 -9.31 0.39 -12.48
CA VAL A 343 -8.92 -0.07 -11.15
C VAL A 343 -9.66 0.75 -10.10
N TYR A 344 -10.47 0.10 -9.28
CA TYR A 344 -11.16 0.74 -8.16
C TYR A 344 -10.28 0.68 -6.92
N PHE A 345 -9.77 1.84 -6.48
CA PHE A 345 -9.05 1.94 -5.22
C PHE A 345 -10.03 2.28 -4.10
N VAL A 346 -10.18 1.39 -3.13
CA VAL A 346 -10.96 1.62 -1.91
C VAL A 346 -10.03 1.97 -0.75
N GLY A 347 -10.20 3.16 -0.17
CA GLY A 347 -9.36 3.70 0.90
C GLY A 347 -10.15 4.48 1.94
N ASP A 348 -9.56 4.72 3.11
CA ASP A 348 -10.17 5.46 4.22
C ASP A 348 -9.53 6.83 4.47
N THR A 349 -8.36 7.08 3.87
CA THR A 349 -7.52 8.24 4.18
C THR A 349 -7.44 9.19 2.97
N PRO A 350 -8.10 10.37 3.02
CA PRO A 350 -8.11 11.33 1.92
C PRO A 350 -6.71 11.77 1.45
N GLU A 351 -5.81 12.00 2.39
CA GLU A 351 -4.45 12.47 2.13
C GLU A 351 -3.52 11.39 1.55
N SER A 352 -3.90 10.12 1.62
CA SER A 352 -3.06 8.99 1.20
C SER A 352 -3.71 8.25 0.03
N ASP A 353 -4.81 7.56 0.28
CA ASP A 353 -5.49 6.72 -0.71
C ASP A 353 -6.13 7.57 -1.82
N ILE A 354 -6.93 8.57 -1.43
CA ILE A 354 -7.71 9.36 -2.39
C ILE A 354 -6.79 10.28 -3.19
N ARG A 355 -5.91 11.02 -2.52
CA ARG A 355 -4.89 11.84 -3.18
C ARG A 355 -4.05 10.99 -4.13
N GLY A 356 -3.47 9.89 -3.65
CA GLY A 356 -2.59 9.05 -4.46
C GLY A 356 -3.28 8.48 -5.70
N THR A 357 -4.50 7.96 -5.52
CA THR A 357 -5.32 7.45 -6.64
C THR A 357 -5.63 8.55 -7.66
N ASN A 358 -6.05 9.72 -7.19
CA ASN A 358 -6.42 10.83 -8.06
C ASN A 358 -5.22 11.39 -8.84
N GLU A 359 -4.06 11.53 -8.20
CA GLU A 359 -2.84 11.99 -8.88
C GLU A 359 -2.32 10.94 -9.86
N PHE A 360 -2.35 9.65 -9.50
CA PHE A 360 -1.95 8.58 -10.41
C PHE A 360 -2.87 8.47 -11.62
N ASN A 361 -4.19 8.62 -11.43
CA ASN A 361 -5.16 8.62 -12.52
C ASN A 361 -4.90 9.70 -13.59
N LYS A 362 -4.18 10.79 -13.27
CA LYS A 362 -3.83 11.83 -14.25
C LYS A 362 -2.74 11.39 -15.23
N VAL A 363 -1.94 10.38 -14.86
CA VAL A 363 -0.75 9.94 -15.61
C VAL A 363 -0.82 8.47 -16.03
N ALA A 364 -1.77 7.70 -15.49
CA ALA A 364 -1.98 6.30 -15.84
C ALA A 364 -2.81 6.15 -17.13
N ASP A 365 -2.53 5.08 -17.89
CA ASP A 365 -3.34 4.71 -19.06
C ASP A 365 -4.70 4.12 -18.65
N GLN A 366 -4.75 3.46 -17.49
CA GLN A 366 -5.97 2.89 -16.92
C GLN A 366 -6.71 3.90 -16.05
N ASN A 367 -8.03 3.77 -15.96
CA ASN A 367 -8.85 4.62 -15.09
C ASN A 367 -8.73 4.14 -13.63
N TRP A 368 -7.97 4.86 -12.80
CA TRP A 368 -7.89 4.66 -11.37
C TRP A 368 -9.00 5.45 -10.65
N TYR A 369 -10.01 4.73 -10.19
CA TYR A 369 -11.23 5.29 -9.60
C TYR A 369 -11.16 5.23 -8.07
N SER A 370 -11.08 6.39 -7.41
CA SER A 370 -11.00 6.49 -5.95
C SER A 370 -12.38 6.35 -5.28
N ILE A 371 -12.49 5.45 -4.31
CA ILE A 371 -13.65 5.27 -3.44
C ILE A 371 -13.21 5.48 -1.99
N LEU A 372 -13.84 6.43 -1.31
CA LEU A 372 -13.60 6.73 0.10
C LEU A 372 -14.63 6.01 0.98
N VAL A 373 -14.17 5.25 1.97
CA VAL A 373 -15.04 4.62 2.98
C VAL A 373 -15.08 5.41 4.28
N GLU A 374 -16.16 5.26 5.05
CA GLU A 374 -16.39 5.96 6.33
C GLU A 374 -15.97 5.15 7.57
N THR A 375 -15.32 4.01 7.36
CA THR A 375 -14.95 3.05 8.42
C THR A 375 -13.63 3.35 9.13
N GLY A 376 -12.87 4.36 8.67
CA GLY A 376 -11.49 4.62 9.09
C GLY A 376 -11.18 6.08 9.46
N VAL A 377 -10.11 6.65 8.90
CA VAL A 377 -9.60 8.00 9.18
C VAL A 377 -10.64 9.07 8.80
N TYR A 378 -11.25 8.95 7.62
CA TYR A 378 -12.32 9.84 7.19
C TYR A 378 -13.56 9.73 8.09
N GLN A 379 -14.13 10.89 8.44
CA GLN A 379 -15.33 10.97 9.27
C GLN A 379 -16.54 11.38 8.43
N ALA A 380 -17.59 10.56 8.48
CA ALA A 380 -18.87 10.84 7.84
C ALA A 380 -19.39 12.24 8.22
N GLY A 381 -19.87 12.99 7.21
CA GLY A 381 -20.38 14.35 7.38
C GLY A 381 -19.31 15.45 7.40
N THR A 382 -18.02 15.11 7.26
CA THR A 382 -16.94 16.08 7.01
C THR A 382 -16.67 16.24 5.51
N THR A 383 -15.98 17.31 5.11
CA THR A 383 -15.56 17.47 3.71
C THR A 383 -14.14 16.94 3.55
N PRO A 384 -13.90 15.89 2.74
CA PRO A 384 -12.55 15.39 2.55
C PRO A 384 -11.73 16.44 1.80
N ARG A 385 -10.48 16.65 2.21
CA ARG A 385 -9.57 17.60 1.57
C ARG A 385 -9.28 17.26 0.11
N PHE A 386 -9.28 15.97 -0.22
CA PHE A 386 -9.14 15.46 -1.58
C PHE A 386 -10.44 14.77 -1.96
N GLU A 387 -11.09 15.24 -3.02
CA GLU A 387 -12.40 14.77 -3.43
C GLU A 387 -12.30 13.36 -4.06
N PRO A 388 -12.97 12.34 -3.49
CA PRO A 388 -13.01 11.01 -4.09
C PRO A 388 -14.01 10.96 -5.25
N LYS A 389 -13.89 9.95 -6.12
CA LYS A 389 -14.90 9.73 -7.18
C LYS A 389 -16.21 9.14 -6.62
N ALA A 390 -16.17 8.52 -5.44
CA ALA A 390 -17.34 8.12 -4.68
C ALA A 390 -17.01 8.08 -3.18
N THR A 391 -18.00 8.34 -2.34
CA THR A 391 -17.94 8.12 -0.89
C THR A 391 -19.06 7.16 -0.51
N VAL A 392 -18.72 6.13 0.26
CA VAL A 392 -19.64 5.06 0.65
C VAL A 392 -19.44 4.69 2.13
N PRO A 393 -20.44 4.11 2.81
CA PRO A 393 -20.31 3.80 4.23
C PRO A 393 -19.19 2.79 4.56
N ASN A 394 -19.02 1.74 3.76
CA ASN A 394 -18.08 0.66 4.02
C ASN A 394 -17.55 0.00 2.72
N VAL A 395 -16.65 -0.97 2.87
CA VAL A 395 -16.01 -1.67 1.75
C VAL A 395 -16.97 -2.54 0.92
N LEU A 396 -18.03 -3.11 1.50
CA LEU A 396 -19.04 -3.85 0.73
C LEU A 396 -19.79 -2.91 -0.21
N ASP A 397 -20.20 -1.75 0.28
CA ASP A 397 -20.83 -0.71 -0.54
C ASP A 397 -19.88 -0.23 -1.65
N ALA A 398 -18.57 -0.13 -1.38
CA ALA A 398 -17.56 0.20 -2.38
C ALA A 398 -17.48 -0.83 -3.51
N VAL A 399 -17.48 -2.12 -3.16
CA VAL A 399 -17.48 -3.22 -4.14
C VAL A 399 -18.77 -3.22 -4.96
N MET A 400 -19.92 -3.05 -4.31
CA MET A 400 -21.21 -3.02 -5.00
C MET A 400 -21.33 -1.81 -5.94
N HIS A 401 -20.81 -0.65 -5.53
CA HIS A 401 -20.75 0.56 -6.34
C HIS A 401 -19.98 0.33 -7.65
N GLY A 402 -18.78 -0.24 -7.60
CA GLY A 402 -18.00 -0.48 -8.81
C GLY A 402 -18.61 -1.56 -9.70
N ILE A 403 -19.21 -2.61 -9.13
CA ILE A 403 -19.95 -3.64 -9.90
C ILE A 403 -21.11 -3.01 -10.67
N GLU A 404 -21.94 -2.21 -10.00
CA GLU A 404 -23.09 -1.55 -10.63
C GLU A 404 -22.63 -0.57 -11.72
N ARG A 405 -21.56 0.20 -11.46
CA ARG A 405 -21.01 1.13 -12.44
C ARG A 405 -20.55 0.42 -13.73
N GLU A 406 -19.84 -0.70 -13.60
CA GLU A 406 -19.39 -1.48 -14.76
C GLU A 406 -20.58 -2.11 -15.49
N ARG A 407 -21.62 -2.55 -14.77
CA ARG A 407 -22.85 -3.04 -15.39
C ARG A 407 -23.55 -1.97 -16.22
N GLN A 408 -23.68 -0.76 -15.69
CA GLN A 408 -24.26 0.37 -16.41
C GLN A 408 -23.42 0.81 -17.60
N LYS A 409 -22.10 0.64 -17.55
CA LYS A 409 -21.20 0.86 -18.70
C LYS A 409 -21.48 -0.18 -19.80
N GLN A 410 -21.51 -1.46 -19.46
CA GLN A 410 -21.82 -2.54 -20.41
C GLN A 410 -23.21 -2.39 -21.05
N LEU A 411 -24.24 -2.05 -20.27
CA LEU A 411 -25.59 -1.82 -20.80
C LEU A 411 -25.62 -0.67 -21.82
N ARG A 412 -24.90 0.42 -21.54
CA ARG A 412 -24.78 1.55 -22.47
C ARG A 412 -24.02 1.18 -23.75
N GLU A 413 -22.96 0.37 -23.63
CA GLU A 413 -22.23 -0.16 -24.79
C GLU A 413 -23.15 -1.02 -25.68
N ILE A 414 -23.93 -1.93 -25.09
CA ILE A 414 -24.89 -2.79 -25.81
C ILE A 414 -25.99 -1.96 -26.51
N ILE A 415 -26.57 -0.98 -25.81
CA ILE A 415 -27.60 -0.10 -26.36
C ILE A 415 -27.03 0.79 -27.48
N GLY A 416 -25.79 1.26 -27.33
CA GLY A 416 -25.10 2.07 -28.35
C GLY A 416 -24.86 1.28 -29.63
N VAL A 417 -24.40 0.03 -29.51
CA VAL A 417 -24.18 -0.87 -30.64
C VAL A 417 -25.49 -1.21 -31.36
N THR A 418 -26.57 -1.51 -30.63
CA THR A 418 -27.89 -1.81 -31.24
C THR A 418 -28.44 -0.63 -32.02
N LYS A 419 -28.34 0.60 -31.49
CA LYS A 419 -28.73 1.82 -32.23
C LYS A 419 -27.89 2.05 -33.50
N SER A 420 -26.59 1.74 -33.46
CA SER A 420 -25.71 1.85 -34.64
C SER A 420 -26.05 0.83 -35.73
N LEU A 421 -26.48 -0.38 -35.34
CA LEU A 421 -26.88 -1.44 -36.27
C LEU A 421 -28.25 -1.14 -36.90
N GLU A 422 -29.22 -0.65 -36.11
CA GLU A 422 -30.53 -0.21 -36.62
C GLU A 422 -30.40 0.97 -37.60
N GLY A 423 -29.51 1.92 -37.32
CA GLY A 423 -29.23 3.05 -38.24
C GLY A 423 -28.57 2.64 -39.55
N SER A 424 -27.87 1.51 -39.59
CA SER A 424 -27.20 0.99 -40.80
C SER A 424 -28.11 0.12 -41.67
N ALA A 425 -29.12 -0.53 -41.06
CA ALA A 425 -30.03 -1.45 -41.74
C ALA A 425 -31.15 -0.78 -42.57
N ILE A 426 -31.28 0.55 -42.56
CA ILE A 426 -32.34 1.29 -43.28
C ILE A 426 -31.89 1.81 -44.66
N SER A 427 -30.69 1.47 -45.15
CA SER A 427 -30.16 2.04 -46.41
C SER A 427 -30.45 1.28 -47.71
N ASP A 428 -31.05 0.08 -47.69
CA ASP A 428 -31.39 -0.66 -48.91
C ASP A 428 -32.91 -0.77 -49.14
N THR A 429 -33.51 0.28 -49.70
CA THR A 429 -34.78 0.16 -50.43
C THR A 429 -34.52 0.48 -51.91
N PRO A 430 -34.75 -0.45 -52.85
CA PRO A 430 -34.54 -0.18 -54.27
C PRO A 430 -35.58 0.84 -54.76
N GLN A 431 -35.14 1.97 -55.30
CA GLN A 431 -36.02 2.92 -55.97
C GLN A 431 -36.61 2.31 -57.25
N PRO A 432 -37.92 2.44 -57.53
CA PRO A 432 -38.51 1.99 -58.78
C PRO A 432 -38.11 2.94 -59.92
N SER A 433 -37.58 2.35 -61.00
CA SER A 433 -37.18 3.06 -62.22
C SER A 433 -38.39 3.68 -62.94
N ARG A 434 -38.30 4.98 -63.24
CA ARG A 434 -39.27 5.70 -64.10
C ARG A 434 -38.93 5.50 -65.58
N PRO A 435 -39.93 5.30 -66.46
CA PRO A 435 -39.70 5.19 -67.90
C PRO A 435 -39.45 6.56 -68.53
N SER A 436 -38.40 6.65 -69.36
CA SER A 436 -38.02 7.83 -70.14
C SER A 436 -38.92 8.00 -71.37
N THR A 437 -39.52 9.19 -71.52
CA THR A 437 -40.19 9.64 -72.76
C THR A 437 -39.19 10.43 -73.62
N PRO A 438 -39.17 10.27 -74.96
CA PRO A 438 -38.24 11.00 -75.82
C PRO A 438 -38.77 12.40 -76.18
N PRO A 439 -37.90 13.38 -76.50
CA PRO A 439 -38.32 14.73 -76.84
C PRO A 439 -38.78 14.80 -78.31
N ALA A 440 -39.81 15.62 -78.55
CA ALA A 440 -40.26 15.98 -79.88
C ALA A 440 -39.67 17.34 -80.29
N ALA A 441 -39.18 17.35 -81.55
CA ALA A 441 -38.74 18.46 -82.41
C ALA A 441 -37.49 19.25 -81.98
#